data_AF-A0A8H7L2A4-F1
#
_entry.id   AF-A0A8H7L2A4-F1
#
_cell.length_a   1.000
_cell.length_b   1.000
_cell.length_c   1.000
_cell.angle_alpha   90.00
_cell.angle_beta   90.00
_cell.angle_gamma   90.00
#
_symmetry.space_group_name_H-M   'P 1'
#
loop_
_entity.id
_entity.type
_entity.pdbx_description
1 polymer ?
#
loop_
_entity_poly.entity_id
_entity_poly.type
_entity_poly.pdbx_seq_one_letter_code
_entity_poly.pdbx_strand_id
1 'polypeptide(L)'
;MAWCVPSLHLGNSSIIPPTANEEHWRREEENRRREAAEHEARERANEERRRAEEEARRWEEQRAREAQENAAREEEARRREEQRAREARENAERAEEARRREEQRAREAQESAERYRQECERERLRAEESARRERAAREEAERVRAQAEEAAARAKAQQEAAKEAERIAREEAERARQAAEEASRQLALGIQPVVRPTEDELNKTKKDREYVEGAYHFAVAGISGSGKSSLINALRGITNGTPSAARTGITETTGEITRYPDPNPSSPFVWYDVPGAGTLSIPGWQYFHQQGLYIFNCIIVLFDTRFTATDIAILQNCARFKIPAYIVRSKSDQNMVNVLKDVRRTYRQDKLGDAELRKRAKELYIKETQLSVEKGLKEAQPELPSQRVYMISQDILCHLRVTNDLGNEEIDEDELPDGMVEEDEFQANVVDERELLQDILMDAKGRASGPVAM
;
A
#
# COMPACT_ATOMS: atom_id res chain seq x y z
N MET A 1 -156.18 -4.03 37.25
CA MET A 1 -157.08 -3.34 38.20
C MET A 1 -156.98 -1.85 37.87
N ALA A 2 -158.00 -1.01 37.80
CA ALA A 2 -159.35 -0.97 38.34
C ALA A 2 -160.15 -0.03 37.41
N TRP A 3 -161.47 -0.05 37.21
CA TRP A 3 -162.64 -0.80 37.69
C TRP A 3 -163.79 -0.50 36.68
N CYS A 4 -164.83 -1.34 36.69
CA CYS A 4 -166.27 -1.12 36.41
C CYS A 4 -166.83 -0.16 35.32
N VAL A 5 -167.83 -0.73 34.63
CA VAL A 5 -168.98 -0.19 33.85
C VAL A 5 -170.01 0.55 34.76
N PRO A 6 -171.29 0.88 34.38
CA PRO A 6 -171.98 1.23 33.11
C PRO A 6 -173.03 2.39 33.21
N SER A 7 -173.57 2.76 32.04
CA SER A 7 -174.95 3.15 31.64
C SER A 7 -175.97 3.90 32.54
N LEU A 8 -176.80 4.67 31.82
CA LEU A 8 -178.12 5.23 32.18
C LEU A 8 -179.29 4.23 31.99
N HIS A 9 -180.49 4.61 32.45
CA HIS A 9 -181.79 3.93 32.27
C HIS A 9 -182.88 4.93 31.85
N LEU A 10 -183.93 4.47 31.13
CA LEU A 10 -185.38 4.59 31.45
C LEU A 10 -186.30 4.31 30.24
N GLY A 11 -187.43 3.61 30.49
CA GLY A 11 -188.60 3.41 29.61
C GLY A 11 -189.60 4.59 29.64
N ASN A 12 -190.89 4.53 29.27
CA ASN A 12 -191.85 3.43 29.05
C ASN A 12 -193.23 3.96 28.51
N SER A 13 -194.15 3.04 28.16
CA SER A 13 -195.66 3.09 28.07
C SER A 13 -196.33 3.60 26.76
N SER A 14 -197.32 2.98 26.05
CA SER A 14 -198.50 2.06 26.23
C SER A 14 -199.85 2.77 26.60
N ILE A 15 -201.09 2.44 26.16
CA ILE A 15 -201.94 1.20 26.27
C ILE A 15 -203.16 1.16 25.24
N ILE A 16 -203.76 -0.03 24.97
CA ILE A 16 -205.21 -0.43 24.67
C ILE A 16 -205.40 -1.37 23.39
N PRO A 17 -206.34 -2.38 23.33
CA PRO A 17 -206.44 -3.54 22.35
C PRO A 17 -207.56 -3.38 21.27
N PRO A 18 -207.90 -4.28 20.24
CA PRO A 18 -208.03 -5.78 20.21
C PRO A 18 -207.85 -6.56 18.85
N THR A 19 -208.20 -7.87 18.85
CA THR A 19 -208.55 -8.85 17.76
C THR A 19 -207.51 -9.52 16.80
N ALA A 20 -207.07 -10.71 17.21
CA ALA A 20 -207.10 -12.04 16.54
C ALA A 20 -206.49 -12.35 15.14
N ASN A 21 -206.03 -11.41 14.30
CA ASN A 21 -205.44 -11.80 12.99
C ASN A 21 -204.10 -11.12 12.63
N GLU A 22 -203.44 -10.46 13.58
CA GLU A 22 -202.21 -9.70 13.32
C GLU A 22 -200.98 -10.11 14.18
N GLU A 23 -201.17 -10.83 15.29
CA GLU A 23 -200.05 -11.13 16.21
C GLU A 23 -199.08 -12.23 15.71
N HIS A 24 -199.52 -13.12 14.81
CA HIS A 24 -198.65 -14.15 14.23
C HIS A 24 -197.64 -13.56 13.25
N TRP A 25 -198.03 -12.52 12.49
CA TRP A 25 -197.16 -11.85 11.53
C TRP A 25 -196.06 -11.00 12.21
N ARG A 26 -196.34 -10.35 13.35
CA ARG A 26 -195.32 -9.56 14.08
C ARG A 26 -194.20 -10.40 14.70
N ARG A 27 -194.51 -11.58 15.26
CA ARG A 27 -193.50 -12.46 15.88
C ARG A 27 -192.50 -13.03 14.88
N GLU A 28 -192.94 -13.37 13.68
CA GLU A 28 -192.04 -13.86 12.61
C GLU A 28 -191.09 -12.78 12.08
N GLU A 29 -191.56 -11.54 12.04
CA GLU A 29 -190.75 -10.41 11.54
C GLU A 29 -189.67 -10.01 12.57
N GLU A 30 -189.98 -10.08 13.86
CA GLU A 30 -189.04 -9.78 14.95
C GLU A 30 -187.93 -10.84 15.09
N ASN A 31 -188.25 -12.14 14.90
CA ASN A 31 -187.25 -13.21 14.88
C ASN A 31 -186.31 -13.09 13.66
N ARG A 32 -186.84 -12.80 12.47
CA ARG A 32 -186.01 -12.55 11.28
C ARG A 32 -185.04 -11.37 11.47
N ARG A 33 -185.45 -10.32 12.19
CA ARG A 33 -184.57 -9.19 12.51
C ARG A 33 -183.46 -9.56 13.51
N ARG A 34 -183.75 -10.39 14.50
CA ARG A 34 -182.73 -10.88 15.46
C ARG A 34 -181.70 -11.79 14.78
N GLU A 35 -182.16 -12.73 13.97
CA GLU A 35 -181.27 -13.64 13.24
C GLU A 35 -180.39 -12.89 12.22
N ALA A 36 -180.95 -11.88 11.54
CA ALA A 36 -180.17 -11.00 10.66
C ALA A 36 -179.10 -10.21 11.43
N ALA A 37 -179.43 -9.65 12.60
CA ALA A 37 -178.48 -8.90 13.43
C ALA A 37 -177.37 -9.79 14.03
N GLU A 38 -177.70 -11.03 14.43
CA GLU A 38 -176.69 -12.00 14.90
C GLU A 38 -175.77 -12.47 13.78
N HIS A 39 -176.30 -12.69 12.57
CA HIS A 39 -175.51 -13.04 11.40
C HIS A 39 -174.55 -11.90 11.02
N GLU A 40 -175.04 -10.66 11.01
CA GLU A 40 -174.21 -9.48 10.69
C GLU A 40 -173.10 -9.24 11.73
N ALA A 41 -173.37 -9.47 13.02
CA ALA A 41 -172.36 -9.36 14.08
C ALA A 41 -171.28 -10.45 13.99
N ARG A 42 -171.66 -11.69 13.64
CA ARG A 42 -170.72 -12.81 13.41
C ARG A 42 -169.80 -12.56 12.22
N GLU A 43 -170.36 -12.03 11.13
CA GLU A 43 -169.60 -11.67 9.94
C GLU A 43 -168.55 -10.61 10.27
N ARG A 44 -168.93 -9.53 10.97
CA ARG A 44 -167.97 -8.47 11.38
C ARG A 44 -166.87 -8.99 12.30
N ALA A 45 -167.20 -9.83 13.28
CA ALA A 45 -166.21 -10.42 14.18
C ALA A 45 -165.25 -11.39 13.45
N ASN A 46 -165.75 -12.18 12.49
CA ASN A 46 -164.92 -13.03 11.65
C ASN A 46 -164.01 -12.21 10.73
N GLU A 47 -164.50 -11.10 10.19
CA GLU A 47 -163.73 -10.22 9.32
C GLU A 47 -162.60 -9.51 10.08
N GLU A 48 -162.86 -9.03 11.31
CA GLU A 48 -161.84 -8.45 12.19
C GLU A 48 -160.78 -9.49 12.61
N ARG A 49 -161.19 -10.71 12.95
CA ARG A 49 -160.24 -11.77 13.32
C ARG A 49 -159.34 -12.17 12.16
N ARG A 50 -159.89 -12.22 10.94
CA ARG A 50 -159.12 -12.50 9.72
C ARG A 50 -158.10 -11.39 9.43
N ARG A 51 -158.48 -10.12 9.59
CA ARG A 51 -157.56 -8.98 9.43
C ARG A 51 -156.42 -9.04 10.45
N ALA A 52 -156.73 -9.34 11.72
CA ALA A 52 -155.72 -9.50 12.76
C ALA A 52 -154.78 -10.70 12.53
N GLU A 53 -155.31 -11.85 12.08
CA GLU A 53 -154.50 -13.02 11.70
C GLU A 53 -153.60 -12.72 10.48
N GLU A 54 -154.11 -12.00 9.48
CA GLU A 54 -153.32 -11.58 8.31
C GLU A 54 -152.22 -10.57 8.69
N GLU A 55 -152.51 -9.61 9.57
CA GLU A 55 -151.51 -8.64 10.07
C GLU A 55 -150.43 -9.31 10.93
N ALA A 56 -150.81 -10.22 11.83
CA ALA A 56 -149.87 -10.99 12.64
C ALA A 56 -148.96 -11.86 11.77
N ARG A 57 -149.52 -12.52 10.75
CA ARG A 57 -148.75 -13.33 9.80
C ARG A 57 -147.79 -12.47 8.97
N ARG A 58 -148.20 -11.28 8.51
CA ARG A 58 -147.30 -10.34 7.82
C ARG A 58 -146.16 -9.88 8.72
N TRP A 59 -146.44 -9.60 9.98
CA TRP A 59 -145.43 -9.22 10.97
C TRP A 59 -144.42 -10.33 11.23
N GLU A 60 -144.88 -11.57 11.38
CA GLU A 60 -144.01 -12.74 11.56
C GLU A 60 -143.17 -13.06 10.32
N GLU A 61 -143.77 -13.00 9.12
CA GLU A 61 -143.04 -13.19 7.86
C GLU A 61 -141.96 -12.11 7.68
N GLN A 62 -142.23 -10.86 8.04
CA GLN A 62 -141.25 -9.77 7.98
C GLN A 62 -140.10 -9.98 8.97
N ARG A 63 -140.40 -10.33 10.23
CA ARG A 63 -139.39 -10.65 11.25
C ARG A 63 -138.53 -11.85 10.87
N ALA A 64 -139.13 -12.88 10.28
CA ALA A 64 -138.41 -14.05 9.80
C ALA A 64 -137.47 -13.70 8.64
N ARG A 65 -137.89 -12.85 7.70
CA ARG A 65 -137.05 -12.35 6.60
C ARG A 65 -135.88 -11.52 7.11
N GLU A 66 -136.12 -10.56 8.00
CA GLU A 66 -135.05 -9.74 8.59
C GLU A 66 -134.04 -10.59 9.39
N ALA A 67 -134.51 -11.61 10.12
CA ALA A 67 -133.65 -12.55 10.82
C ALA A 67 -132.80 -13.40 9.85
N GLN A 68 -133.38 -13.87 8.75
CA GLN A 68 -132.65 -14.61 7.71
C GLN A 68 -131.62 -13.73 7.00
N GLU A 69 -131.96 -12.48 6.66
CA GLU A 69 -131.02 -11.55 6.04
C GLU A 69 -129.85 -11.20 6.96
N ASN A 70 -130.11 -10.97 8.25
CA ASN A 70 -129.05 -10.69 9.22
C ASN A 70 -128.15 -11.90 9.46
N ALA A 71 -128.72 -13.10 9.58
CA ALA A 71 -127.93 -14.34 9.70
C ALA A 71 -127.05 -14.56 8.45
N ALA A 72 -127.56 -14.32 7.25
CA ALA A 72 -126.79 -14.42 6.02
C ALA A 72 -125.64 -13.40 5.96
N ARG A 73 -125.87 -12.15 6.39
CA ARG A 73 -124.83 -11.11 6.46
C ARG A 73 -123.73 -11.45 7.47
N GLU A 74 -124.09 -12.00 8.63
CA GLU A 74 -123.13 -12.42 9.66
C GLU A 74 -122.29 -13.62 9.19
N GLU A 75 -122.90 -14.59 8.52
CA GLU A 75 -122.19 -15.74 7.95
C GLU A 75 -121.23 -15.30 6.83
N GLU A 76 -121.66 -14.38 5.96
CA GLU A 76 -120.79 -13.81 4.92
C GLU A 76 -119.63 -12.99 5.52
N ALA A 77 -119.88 -12.21 6.57
CA ALA A 77 -118.84 -11.47 7.28
C ALA A 77 -117.80 -12.41 7.91
N ARG A 78 -118.26 -13.48 8.58
CA ARG A 78 -117.37 -14.50 9.15
C ARG A 78 -116.51 -15.18 8.08
N ARG A 79 -117.12 -15.58 6.95
CA ARG A 79 -116.37 -16.18 5.83
C ARG A 79 -115.32 -15.24 5.26
N ARG A 80 -115.63 -13.94 5.12
CA ARG A 80 -114.67 -12.93 4.65
C ARG A 80 -113.53 -12.71 5.65
N GLU A 81 -113.81 -12.72 6.96
CA GLU A 81 -112.77 -12.62 7.99
C GLU A 81 -111.87 -13.85 8.05
N GLU A 82 -112.45 -15.05 7.98
CA GLU A 82 -111.69 -16.30 7.92
C GLU A 82 -110.79 -16.37 6.67
N GLN A 83 -111.29 -15.93 5.52
CA GLN A 83 -110.49 -15.86 4.29
C GLN A 83 -109.34 -14.86 4.43
N ARG A 84 -109.59 -13.65 4.95
CA ARG A 84 -108.53 -12.66 5.20
C ARG A 84 -107.50 -13.15 6.21
N ALA A 85 -107.94 -13.84 7.26
CA ALA A 85 -107.04 -14.42 8.26
C ALA A 85 -106.18 -15.54 7.65
N ARG A 86 -106.74 -16.36 6.75
CA ARG A 86 -106.01 -17.39 6.04
C ARG A 86 -104.98 -16.80 5.08
N GLU A 87 -105.37 -15.83 4.26
CA GLU A 87 -104.46 -15.13 3.34
C GLU A 87 -103.33 -14.41 4.10
N ALA A 88 -103.62 -13.81 5.26
CA ALA A 88 -102.62 -13.18 6.12
C ALA A 88 -101.63 -14.21 6.70
N ARG A 89 -102.09 -15.40 7.12
CA ARG A 89 -101.22 -16.48 7.59
C ARG A 89 -100.31 -17.02 6.49
N GLU A 90 -100.88 -17.31 5.32
CA GLU A 90 -100.11 -17.79 4.16
C GLU A 90 -99.07 -16.75 3.69
N ASN A 91 -99.40 -15.45 3.74
CA ASN A 91 -98.44 -14.39 3.43
C ASN A 91 -97.37 -14.22 4.50
N ALA A 92 -97.70 -14.38 5.78
CA ALA A 92 -96.73 -14.32 6.88
C ALA A 92 -95.73 -15.49 6.80
N GLU A 93 -96.21 -16.71 6.52
CA GLU A 93 -95.36 -17.89 6.34
C GLU A 93 -94.42 -17.72 5.13
N ARG A 94 -94.93 -17.23 4.00
CA ARG A 94 -94.09 -16.92 2.82
C ARG A 94 -93.05 -15.83 3.11
N ALA A 95 -93.41 -14.82 3.89
CA ALA A 95 -92.48 -13.75 4.29
C ALA A 95 -91.40 -14.26 5.25
N GLU A 96 -91.75 -15.15 6.19
CA GLU A 96 -90.78 -15.76 7.09
C GLU A 96 -89.84 -16.71 6.34
N GLU A 97 -90.36 -17.52 5.43
CA GLU A 97 -89.53 -18.40 4.60
C GLU A 97 -88.60 -17.61 3.67
N ALA A 98 -89.07 -16.49 3.10
CA ALA A 98 -88.22 -15.58 2.31
C ALA A 98 -87.10 -14.97 3.16
N ARG A 99 -87.40 -14.49 4.38
CA ARG A 99 -86.39 -13.96 5.31
C ARG A 99 -85.36 -15.03 5.71
N ARG A 100 -85.79 -16.26 6.01
CA ARG A 100 -84.87 -17.38 6.33
C ARG A 100 -83.95 -17.70 5.16
N ARG A 101 -84.48 -17.70 3.92
CA ARG A 101 -83.67 -17.91 2.71
C ARG A 101 -82.68 -16.77 2.46
N GLU A 102 -83.07 -15.52 2.71
CA GLU A 102 -82.17 -14.37 2.61
C GLU A 102 -81.08 -14.39 3.68
N GLU A 103 -81.41 -14.70 4.94
CA GLU A 103 -80.44 -14.84 6.01
C GLU A 103 -79.45 -15.98 5.73
N GLN A 104 -79.93 -17.11 5.21
CA GLN A 104 -79.06 -18.22 4.83
C GLN A 104 -78.11 -17.82 3.69
N ARG A 105 -78.62 -17.16 2.64
CA ARG A 105 -77.78 -16.64 1.55
C ARG A 105 -76.78 -15.60 2.04
N ALA A 106 -77.18 -14.74 2.97
CA ALA A 106 -76.29 -13.74 3.57
C ALA A 106 -75.17 -14.41 4.40
N ARG A 107 -75.48 -15.46 5.17
CA ARG A 107 -74.49 -16.24 5.92
C ARG A 107 -73.53 -16.98 5.00
N GLU A 108 -74.04 -17.67 3.98
CA GLU A 108 -73.20 -18.36 2.99
C GLU A 108 -72.32 -17.37 2.20
N ALA A 109 -72.84 -16.19 1.87
CA ALA A 109 -72.07 -15.12 1.25
C ALA A 109 -70.98 -14.54 2.18
N GLN A 110 -71.27 -14.40 3.48
CA GLN A 110 -70.29 -13.96 4.47
C GLN A 110 -69.19 -15.01 4.68
N GLU A 111 -69.54 -16.28 4.86
CA GLU A 111 -68.57 -17.36 5.04
C GLU A 111 -67.67 -17.55 3.80
N SER A 112 -68.24 -17.47 2.60
CA SER A 112 -67.45 -17.53 1.36
C SER A 112 -66.54 -16.32 1.19
N ALA A 113 -67.00 -15.11 1.53
CA ALA A 113 -66.18 -13.91 1.51
C ALA A 113 -65.05 -13.97 2.56
N GLU A 114 -65.29 -14.52 3.75
CA GLU A 114 -64.27 -14.71 4.77
C GLU A 114 -63.23 -15.74 4.35
N ARG A 115 -63.65 -16.89 3.79
CA ARG A 115 -62.73 -17.90 3.25
C ARG A 115 -61.86 -17.32 2.14
N TYR A 116 -62.46 -16.57 1.22
CA TYR A 116 -61.73 -15.90 0.16
C TYR A 116 -60.72 -14.87 0.69
N ARG A 117 -61.10 -14.06 1.69
CA ARG A 117 -60.17 -13.13 2.36
C ARG A 117 -58.99 -13.84 3.02
N GLN A 118 -59.26 -14.95 3.72
CA GLN A 118 -58.21 -15.75 4.36
C GLN A 118 -57.27 -16.40 3.33
N GLU A 119 -57.79 -16.88 2.21
CA GLU A 119 -56.97 -17.41 1.11
C GLU A 119 -56.10 -16.32 0.49
N CYS A 120 -56.67 -15.16 0.14
CA CYS A 120 -55.90 -14.03 -0.38
C CYS A 120 -54.81 -13.56 0.62
N GLU A 121 -55.10 -13.54 1.91
CA GLU A 121 -54.13 -13.17 2.93
C GLU A 121 -52.98 -14.19 3.05
N ARG A 122 -53.30 -15.49 2.99
CA ARG A 122 -52.29 -16.57 3.00
C ARG A 122 -51.42 -16.55 1.74
N GLU A 123 -52.00 -16.27 0.58
CA GLU A 123 -51.25 -16.12 -0.67
C GLU A 123 -50.36 -14.88 -0.64
N ARG A 124 -50.86 -13.75 -0.14
CA ARG A 124 -50.08 -12.54 0.05
C ARG A 124 -48.87 -12.78 0.96
N LEU A 125 -49.06 -13.45 2.10
CA LEU A 125 -47.98 -13.76 3.03
C LEU A 125 -46.92 -14.69 2.41
N ARG A 126 -47.34 -15.70 1.64
CA ARG A 126 -46.41 -16.59 0.91
C ARG A 126 -45.63 -15.84 -0.16
N ALA A 127 -46.30 -14.95 -0.91
CA ALA A 127 -45.66 -14.11 -1.93
C ALA A 127 -44.69 -13.09 -1.31
N GLU A 128 -45.03 -12.53 -0.15
CA GLU A 128 -44.16 -11.62 0.59
C GLU A 128 -42.93 -12.34 1.15
N GLU A 129 -43.10 -13.55 1.68
CA GLU A 129 -42.00 -14.38 2.16
C GLU A 129 -41.08 -14.84 1.01
N SER A 130 -41.63 -15.24 -0.14
CA SER A 130 -40.83 -15.60 -1.31
C SER A 130 -40.07 -14.39 -1.86
N ALA A 131 -40.72 -13.23 -1.95
CA ALA A 131 -40.07 -11.99 -2.37
C ALA A 131 -38.96 -11.57 -1.39
N ARG A 132 -39.15 -11.78 -0.09
CA ARG A 132 -38.12 -11.51 0.93
C ARG A 132 -36.92 -12.46 0.78
N ARG A 133 -37.15 -13.75 0.55
CA ARG A 133 -36.07 -14.74 0.31
C ARG A 133 -35.32 -14.43 -0.99
N GLU A 134 -36.03 -14.05 -2.06
CA GLU A 134 -35.40 -13.65 -3.31
C GLU A 134 -34.57 -12.37 -3.17
N ARG A 135 -35.06 -11.37 -2.42
CA ARG A 135 -34.30 -10.15 -2.14
C ARG A 135 -33.03 -10.47 -1.34
N ALA A 136 -33.15 -11.26 -0.28
CA ALA A 136 -31.99 -11.68 0.52
C ALA A 136 -30.96 -12.48 -0.32
N ALA A 137 -31.43 -13.40 -1.17
CA ALA A 137 -30.55 -14.17 -2.06
C ALA A 137 -29.87 -13.29 -3.13
N ARG A 138 -30.57 -12.27 -3.64
CA ARG A 138 -29.98 -11.29 -4.58
C ARG A 138 -28.93 -10.43 -3.89
N GLU A 139 -29.19 -9.92 -2.69
CA GLU A 139 -28.23 -9.12 -1.91
C GLU A 139 -26.99 -9.94 -1.55
N GLU A 140 -27.15 -11.21 -1.17
CA GLU A 140 -26.03 -12.11 -0.88
C GLU A 140 -25.22 -12.42 -2.15
N ALA A 141 -25.88 -12.71 -3.27
CA ALA A 141 -25.22 -12.91 -4.56
C ALA A 141 -24.47 -11.66 -5.03
N GLU A 142 -25.02 -10.46 -4.80
CA GLU A 142 -24.38 -9.19 -5.13
C GLU A 142 -23.15 -8.94 -4.24
N ARG A 143 -23.22 -9.24 -2.94
CA ARG A 143 -22.06 -9.19 -2.03
C ARG A 143 -20.95 -10.15 -2.44
N VAL A 144 -21.30 -11.39 -2.80
CA VAL A 144 -20.32 -12.38 -3.26
C VAL A 144 -19.68 -11.95 -4.59
N ARG A 145 -20.46 -11.39 -5.51
CA ARG A 145 -19.93 -10.84 -6.77
C ARG A 145 -19.02 -9.65 -6.54
N ALA A 146 -19.39 -8.70 -5.67
CA ALA A 146 -18.56 -7.56 -5.33
C ALA A 146 -17.22 -7.99 -4.69
N GLN A 147 -17.25 -8.96 -3.76
CA GLN A 147 -16.03 -9.52 -3.18
C GLN A 147 -15.16 -10.25 -4.21
N ALA A 148 -15.77 -10.98 -5.15
CA ALA A 148 -15.04 -11.64 -6.23
C ALA A 148 -14.41 -10.65 -7.21
N GLU A 149 -15.12 -9.56 -7.56
CA GLU A 149 -14.60 -8.48 -8.39
C GLU A 149 -13.45 -7.72 -7.71
N GLU A 150 -13.58 -7.42 -6.41
CA GLU A 150 -12.52 -6.77 -5.64
C GLU A 150 -11.28 -7.67 -5.51
N ALA A 151 -11.47 -8.97 -5.26
CA ALA A 151 -10.37 -9.94 -5.23
C ALA A 151 -9.69 -10.07 -6.60
N ALA A 152 -10.47 -10.10 -7.70
CA ALA A 152 -9.94 -10.13 -9.06
C ALA A 152 -9.18 -8.84 -9.43
N ALA A 153 -9.66 -7.67 -8.98
CA ALA A 153 -8.98 -6.39 -9.17
C ALA A 153 -7.65 -6.34 -8.40
N ARG A 154 -7.62 -6.79 -7.14
CA ARG A 154 -6.40 -6.90 -6.34
C ARG A 154 -5.38 -7.86 -6.95
N ALA A 155 -5.83 -9.01 -7.47
CA ALA A 155 -4.95 -9.96 -8.15
C ALA A 155 -4.34 -9.39 -9.43
N LYS A 156 -5.13 -8.65 -10.24
CA LYS A 156 -4.62 -7.95 -11.43
C LYS A 156 -3.59 -6.87 -11.07
N ALA A 157 -3.88 -6.05 -10.06
CA ALA A 157 -2.94 -5.02 -9.60
C ALA A 157 -1.62 -5.63 -9.08
N GLN A 158 -1.68 -6.75 -8.38
CA GLN A 158 -0.47 -7.48 -7.95
C GLN A 158 0.33 -8.05 -9.13
N GLN A 159 -0.34 -8.57 -10.16
CA GLN A 159 0.34 -9.04 -11.37
C GLN A 159 1.00 -7.91 -12.16
N GLU A 160 0.35 -6.74 -12.26
CA GLU A 160 0.93 -5.57 -12.92
C GLU A 160 2.12 -5.01 -12.15
N ALA A 161 2.01 -4.90 -10.82
CA ALA A 161 3.13 -4.50 -9.96
C ALA A 161 4.31 -5.48 -10.02
N ALA A 162 4.04 -6.79 -10.07
CA ALA A 162 5.09 -7.81 -10.21
C ALA A 162 5.81 -7.71 -11.57
N LYS A 163 5.07 -7.50 -12.66
CA LYS A 163 5.65 -7.30 -14.01
C LYS A 163 6.48 -6.02 -14.09
N GLU A 164 6.04 -4.94 -13.46
CA GLU A 164 6.79 -3.68 -13.45
C GLU A 164 8.07 -3.80 -12.61
N ALA A 165 8.00 -4.48 -11.46
CA ALA A 165 9.20 -4.79 -10.66
C ALA A 165 10.18 -5.68 -11.43
N GLU A 166 9.69 -6.68 -12.17
CA GLU A 166 10.52 -7.53 -13.03
C GLU A 166 11.16 -6.74 -14.18
N ARG A 167 10.43 -5.80 -14.79
CA ARG A 167 10.96 -4.91 -15.84
C ARG A 167 12.10 -4.03 -15.30
N ILE A 168 11.90 -3.40 -14.15
CA ILE A 168 12.92 -2.54 -13.51
C ILE A 168 14.15 -3.38 -13.15
N ALA A 169 13.96 -4.54 -12.51
CA ALA A 169 15.06 -5.43 -12.16
C ALA A 169 15.82 -5.94 -13.40
N ARG A 170 15.12 -6.20 -14.51
CA ARG A 170 15.74 -6.60 -15.78
C ARG A 170 16.53 -5.45 -16.42
N GLU A 171 15.99 -4.24 -16.42
CA GLU A 171 16.69 -3.05 -16.95
C GLU A 171 17.95 -2.74 -16.12
N GLU A 172 17.87 -2.84 -14.79
CA GLU A 172 19.04 -2.70 -13.91
C GLU A 172 20.06 -3.81 -14.14
N ALA A 173 19.62 -5.07 -14.31
CA ALA A 173 20.51 -6.18 -14.60
C ALA A 173 21.17 -6.05 -15.98
N GLU A 174 20.45 -5.57 -17.01
CA GLU A 174 21.03 -5.30 -18.33
C GLU A 174 22.03 -4.14 -18.29
N ARG A 175 21.72 -3.04 -17.59
CA ARG A 175 22.69 -1.94 -17.37
C ARG A 175 23.93 -2.41 -16.61
N ALA A 176 23.76 -3.23 -15.58
CA ALA A 176 24.87 -3.81 -14.84
C ALA A 176 25.74 -4.73 -15.71
N ARG A 177 25.12 -5.54 -16.58
CA ARG A 177 25.83 -6.38 -17.55
C ARG A 177 26.59 -5.55 -18.59
N GLN A 178 25.96 -4.52 -19.14
CA GLN A 178 26.60 -3.61 -20.09
C GLN A 178 27.78 -2.88 -19.45
N ALA A 179 27.62 -2.36 -18.23
CA ALA A 179 28.71 -1.74 -17.49
C ALA A 179 29.85 -2.74 -17.18
N ALA A 180 29.52 -3.99 -16.83
CA ALA A 180 30.51 -5.04 -16.61
C ALA A 180 31.24 -5.44 -17.90
N GLU A 181 30.53 -5.52 -19.03
CA GLU A 181 31.11 -5.85 -20.33
C GLU A 181 31.98 -4.70 -20.86
N GLU A 182 31.54 -3.45 -20.72
CA GLU A 182 32.35 -2.27 -21.02
C GLU A 182 33.59 -2.20 -20.14
N ALA A 183 33.47 -2.45 -18.83
CA ALA A 183 34.61 -2.53 -17.93
C ALA A 183 35.57 -3.66 -18.32
N SER A 184 35.05 -4.82 -18.74
CA SER A 184 35.87 -5.94 -19.23
C SER A 184 36.55 -5.62 -20.57
N ARG A 185 35.90 -4.89 -21.47
CA ARG A 185 36.49 -4.43 -22.74
C ARG A 185 37.56 -3.36 -22.49
N GLN A 186 37.32 -2.43 -21.58
CA GLN A 186 38.30 -1.42 -21.15
C GLN A 186 39.54 -2.09 -20.54
N LEU A 187 39.34 -3.12 -19.71
CA LEU A 187 40.42 -3.94 -19.16
C LEU A 187 41.18 -4.69 -20.27
N ALA A 188 40.48 -5.25 -21.26
CA ALA A 188 41.09 -5.91 -22.41
C ALA A 188 41.87 -4.95 -23.32
N LEU A 189 41.47 -3.68 -23.37
CA LEU A 189 42.17 -2.59 -24.07
C LEU A 189 43.31 -1.97 -23.23
N GLY A 190 43.56 -2.48 -22.02
CA GLY A 190 44.61 -1.98 -21.13
C GLY A 190 44.30 -0.62 -20.47
N ILE A 191 43.10 -0.07 -20.67
CA ILE A 191 42.64 1.17 -20.03
C ILE A 191 42.10 0.79 -18.66
N GLN A 192 42.95 0.93 -17.64
CA GLN A 192 42.59 0.62 -16.26
C GLN A 192 41.71 1.74 -15.70
N PRO A 193 40.50 1.43 -15.17
CA PRO A 193 39.62 2.45 -14.60
C PRO A 193 40.29 3.16 -13.43
N VAL A 194 40.23 4.49 -13.43
CA VAL A 194 40.76 5.32 -12.35
C VAL A 194 39.80 5.22 -11.16
N VAL A 195 40.04 4.27 -10.26
CA VAL A 195 39.29 4.16 -9.00
C VAL A 195 39.76 5.27 -8.07
N ARG A 196 39.04 6.39 -8.05
CA ARG A 196 39.24 7.41 -7.01
C ARG A 196 38.66 6.88 -5.70
N PRO A 197 39.40 6.95 -4.59
CA PRO A 197 38.89 6.56 -3.29
C PRO A 197 37.73 7.47 -2.89
N THR A 198 36.75 6.89 -2.22
CA THR A 198 35.65 7.62 -1.60
C THR A 198 36.15 8.41 -0.38
N GLU A 199 35.39 9.43 0.03
CA GLU A 199 35.69 10.24 1.22
C GLU A 199 35.85 9.36 2.48
N ASP A 200 34.98 8.35 2.62
CA ASP A 200 34.99 7.42 3.75
C ASP A 200 36.24 6.53 3.75
N GLU A 201 36.64 6.02 2.58
CA GLU A 201 37.89 5.26 2.43
C GLU A 201 39.11 6.12 2.71
N LEU A 202 39.10 7.39 2.29
CA LEU A 202 40.19 8.32 2.54
C LEU A 202 40.34 8.62 4.03
N ASN A 203 39.24 8.91 4.72
CA ASN A 203 39.23 9.14 6.16
C ASN A 203 39.63 7.91 6.97
N LYS A 204 39.14 6.74 6.56
CA LYS A 204 39.55 5.46 7.16
C LYS A 204 41.05 5.24 6.99
N THR A 205 41.58 5.41 5.78
CA THR A 205 43.00 5.21 5.49
C THR A 205 43.89 6.21 6.23
N LYS A 206 43.47 7.47 6.35
CA LYS A 206 44.15 8.47 7.18
C LYS A 206 44.22 8.05 8.65
N LYS A 207 43.11 7.52 9.19
CA LYS A 207 43.03 7.05 10.58
C LYS A 207 43.90 5.81 10.81
N ASP A 208 43.81 4.83 9.92
CA ASP A 208 44.55 3.56 10.02
C ASP A 208 46.07 3.77 9.94
N ARG A 209 46.52 4.88 9.33
CA ARG A 209 47.95 5.22 9.19
C ARG A 209 48.45 6.34 10.08
N GLU A 210 47.64 6.73 11.07
CA GLU A 210 48.02 7.79 12.01
C GLU A 210 48.41 9.10 11.29
N TYR A 211 47.66 9.48 10.25
CA TYR A 211 47.89 10.71 9.51
C TYR A 211 47.69 11.92 10.45
N VAL A 212 48.66 12.83 10.43
CA VAL A 212 48.66 14.04 11.26
C VAL A 212 48.47 15.25 10.36
N GLU A 213 47.40 16.00 10.58
CA GLU A 213 47.13 17.23 9.83
C GLU A 213 48.20 18.29 10.13
N GLY A 214 48.71 18.96 9.09
CA GLY A 214 49.79 19.94 9.20
C GLY A 214 51.22 19.37 9.15
N ALA A 215 51.38 18.04 9.16
CA ALA A 215 52.65 17.39 8.82
C ALA A 215 52.72 17.05 7.32
N TYR A 216 53.93 16.94 6.79
CA TYR A 216 54.18 16.54 5.40
C TYR A 216 54.56 15.05 5.35
N HIS A 217 53.72 14.26 4.71
CA HIS A 217 53.82 12.80 4.73
C HIS A 217 54.47 12.27 3.44
N PHE A 218 55.61 11.61 3.59
CA PHE A 218 56.37 10.96 2.52
C PHE A 218 56.19 9.44 2.57
N ALA A 219 55.81 8.83 1.45
CA ALA A 219 55.81 7.38 1.33
C ALA A 219 56.97 6.88 0.46
N VAL A 220 57.73 5.90 0.94
CA VAL A 220 58.80 5.26 0.18
C VAL A 220 58.26 3.93 -0.34
N ALA A 221 58.08 3.83 -1.65
CA ALA A 221 57.53 2.67 -2.34
C ALA A 221 58.56 2.08 -3.33
N GLY A 222 58.47 0.79 -3.60
CA GLY A 222 59.39 0.08 -4.49
C GLY A 222 59.40 -1.42 -4.22
N ILE A 223 60.18 -2.16 -5.00
CA ILE A 223 60.29 -3.61 -4.82
C ILE A 223 60.92 -4.00 -3.46
N SER A 224 60.70 -5.23 -3.01
CA SER A 224 61.39 -5.74 -1.82
C SER A 224 62.91 -5.82 -2.07
N GLY A 225 63.71 -5.53 -1.06
CA GLY A 225 65.18 -5.53 -1.17
C GLY A 225 65.80 -4.32 -1.87
N SER A 226 65.01 -3.34 -2.34
CA SER A 226 65.55 -2.08 -2.92
C SER A 226 66.15 -1.12 -1.89
N GLY A 227 66.06 -1.41 -0.60
CA GLY A 227 66.62 -0.57 0.46
C GLY A 227 65.72 0.59 0.92
N LYS A 228 64.40 0.42 0.87
CA LYS A 228 63.40 1.42 1.33
C LYS A 228 63.62 1.84 2.79
N SER A 229 63.70 0.86 3.69
CA SER A 229 63.92 1.10 5.12
C SER A 229 65.27 1.81 5.37
N SER A 230 66.33 1.42 4.64
CA SER A 230 67.63 2.09 4.71
C SER A 230 67.57 3.54 4.22
N LEU A 231 66.81 3.82 3.15
CA LEU A 231 66.60 5.17 2.67
C LEU A 231 65.85 6.04 3.69
N ILE A 232 64.82 5.50 4.33
CA ILE A 232 64.08 6.21 5.39
C ILE A 232 65.02 6.57 6.55
N ASN A 233 65.88 5.64 6.94
CA ASN A 233 66.88 5.89 7.99
C ASN A 233 67.86 6.98 7.57
N ALA A 234 68.39 6.93 6.35
CA ALA A 234 69.29 7.95 5.81
C ALA A 234 68.65 9.35 5.73
N LEU A 235 67.39 9.45 5.26
CA LEU A 235 66.64 10.71 5.20
C LEU A 235 66.33 11.28 6.59
N ARG A 236 66.27 10.41 7.61
CA ARG A 236 66.13 10.79 9.03
C ARG A 236 67.47 11.09 9.71
N GLY A 237 68.61 10.90 9.03
CA GLY A 237 69.95 11.04 9.61
C GLY A 237 70.26 9.98 10.68
N ILE A 238 69.66 8.80 10.56
CA ILE A 238 69.76 7.72 11.55
C ILE A 238 70.49 6.53 10.91
N THR A 239 71.41 5.92 11.65
CA THR A 239 72.07 4.68 11.21
C THR A 239 71.19 3.46 11.45
N ASN A 240 71.26 2.47 10.54
CA ASN A 240 70.40 1.28 10.52
C ASN A 240 70.47 0.41 11.79
N GLY A 241 71.52 0.56 12.61
CA GLY A 241 71.72 -0.20 13.85
C GLY A 241 71.05 0.39 15.09
N THR A 242 70.43 1.58 15.01
CA THR A 242 69.81 2.22 16.17
C THR A 242 68.43 1.62 16.51
N PRO A 243 68.00 1.63 17.79
CA PRO A 243 66.70 1.09 18.19
C PRO A 243 65.49 1.76 17.50
N SER A 244 65.62 3.02 17.07
CA SER A 244 64.59 3.80 16.38
C SER A 244 64.67 3.74 14.85
N ALA A 245 65.62 2.98 14.31
CA ALA A 245 65.76 2.76 12.88
C ALA A 245 64.64 1.86 12.34
N ALA A 246 64.21 2.15 11.12
CA ALA A 246 63.42 1.23 10.32
C ALA A 246 64.22 -0.06 10.14
N ARG A 247 63.63 -1.20 10.49
CA ARG A 247 64.32 -2.50 10.47
C ARG A 247 64.70 -2.86 9.04
N THR A 248 66.00 -3.03 8.80
CA THR A 248 66.53 -3.48 7.52
C THR A 248 66.63 -5.01 7.49
N GLY A 249 66.31 -5.62 6.36
CA GLY A 249 66.32 -7.07 6.19
C GLY A 249 66.17 -7.49 4.72
N ILE A 250 66.63 -8.70 4.41
CA ILE A 250 66.54 -9.30 3.06
C ILE A 250 65.15 -9.91 2.83
N THR A 251 64.53 -10.43 3.90
CA THR A 251 63.17 -10.96 3.92
C THR A 251 62.19 -9.82 4.16
N GLU A 252 61.03 -9.81 3.49
CA GLU A 252 60.01 -8.78 3.74
C GLU A 252 59.64 -8.76 5.23
N THR A 253 59.98 -7.66 5.89
CA THR A 253 59.82 -7.51 7.34
C THR A 253 58.43 -7.02 7.73
N THR A 254 57.59 -6.59 6.78
CA THR A 254 56.33 -5.89 7.07
C THR A 254 55.31 -6.06 5.94
N GLY A 255 54.16 -6.68 6.25
CA GLY A 255 52.98 -6.72 5.37
C GLY A 255 52.10 -5.47 5.47
N GLU A 256 52.44 -4.54 6.37
CA GLU A 256 51.71 -3.31 6.67
C GLU A 256 52.65 -2.10 6.54
N ILE A 257 52.08 -0.95 6.18
CA ILE A 257 52.82 0.32 6.10
C ILE A 257 53.25 0.75 7.50
N THR A 258 54.55 1.07 7.67
CA THR A 258 55.09 1.49 8.96
C THR A 258 55.45 2.98 8.96
N ARG A 259 55.03 3.69 10.00
CA ARG A 259 55.21 5.13 10.19
C ARG A 259 56.49 5.44 10.98
N TYR A 260 57.29 6.38 10.50
CA TYR A 260 58.53 6.85 11.11
C TYR A 260 58.58 8.39 11.12
N PRO A 261 58.22 9.03 12.24
CA PRO A 261 58.40 10.46 12.41
C PRO A 261 59.88 10.87 12.28
N ASP A 262 60.11 12.09 11.80
CA ASP A 262 61.43 12.71 11.81
C ASP A 262 61.92 12.86 13.26
N PRO A 263 63.19 12.52 13.58
CA PRO A 263 63.73 12.71 14.92
C PRO A 263 63.83 14.19 15.34
N ASN A 264 63.92 15.12 14.39
CA ASN A 264 63.94 16.55 14.68
C ASN A 264 62.50 17.06 14.90
N PRO A 265 62.14 17.51 16.12
CA PRO A 265 60.78 17.97 16.42
C PRO A 265 60.38 19.25 15.67
N SER A 266 61.35 19.98 15.11
CA SER A 266 61.09 21.16 14.26
C SER A 266 60.82 20.79 12.80
N SER A 267 61.10 19.54 12.41
CA SER A 267 60.85 19.00 11.07
C SER A 267 59.40 18.50 10.99
N PRO A 268 58.54 19.06 10.13
CA PRO A 268 57.15 18.62 10.02
C PRO A 268 57.03 17.32 9.18
N PHE A 269 58.10 16.53 9.03
CA PHE A 269 58.12 15.38 8.12
C PHE A 269 57.76 14.07 8.83
N VAL A 270 56.99 13.25 8.11
CA VAL A 270 56.67 11.89 8.52
C VAL A 270 56.97 10.95 7.36
N TRP A 271 57.78 9.93 7.62
CA TRP A 271 58.23 8.97 6.61
C TRP A 271 57.47 7.66 6.76
N TYR A 272 57.04 7.07 5.66
CA TYR A 272 56.30 5.80 5.65
C TYR A 272 57.04 4.77 4.80
N ASP A 273 57.32 3.62 5.39
CA ASP A 273 57.85 2.47 4.68
C ASP A 273 56.69 1.66 4.10
N VAL A 274 56.60 1.62 2.78
CA VAL A 274 55.53 0.91 2.08
C VAL A 274 56.00 -0.51 1.72
N PRO A 275 55.24 -1.57 2.06
CA PRO A 275 55.58 -2.96 1.72
C PRO A 275 55.92 -3.16 0.25
N GLY A 276 56.86 -4.06 -0.04
CA GLY A 276 57.37 -4.26 -1.40
C GLY A 276 56.31 -4.76 -2.38
N ALA A 277 56.22 -4.14 -3.56
CA ALA A 277 55.20 -4.51 -4.55
C ALA A 277 55.46 -5.85 -5.28
N GLY A 278 56.61 -6.50 -5.06
CA GLY A 278 57.03 -7.73 -5.74
C GLY A 278 56.59 -9.05 -5.07
N THR A 279 56.02 -8.97 -3.87
CA THR A 279 55.68 -10.15 -3.04
C THR A 279 54.18 -10.40 -2.99
N LEU A 280 53.40 -9.38 -3.31
CA LEU A 280 51.95 -9.44 -3.37
C LEU A 280 51.54 -9.80 -4.80
N SER A 281 50.66 -10.78 -4.97
CA SER A 281 50.04 -11.15 -6.26
C SER A 281 49.04 -10.10 -6.76
N ILE A 282 49.35 -8.82 -6.53
CA ILE A 282 48.51 -7.67 -6.79
C ILE A 282 49.03 -6.99 -8.06
N PRO A 283 48.19 -6.78 -9.09
CA PRO A 283 48.55 -5.97 -10.24
C PRO A 283 49.03 -4.57 -9.80
N GLY A 284 50.10 -4.03 -10.40
CA GLY A 284 50.72 -2.76 -9.97
C GLY A 284 49.78 -1.56 -9.86
N TRP A 285 48.65 -1.57 -10.57
CA TRP A 285 47.62 -0.53 -10.48
C TRP A 285 46.71 -0.65 -9.25
N GLN A 286 46.46 -1.85 -8.75
CA GLN A 286 45.74 -2.08 -7.50
C GLN A 286 46.62 -1.78 -6.30
N TYR A 287 47.94 -1.96 -6.43
CA TYR A 287 48.90 -1.69 -5.37
C TYR A 287 48.79 -0.25 -4.85
N PHE A 288 48.69 0.75 -5.73
CA PHE A 288 48.58 2.16 -5.32
C PHE A 288 47.35 2.42 -4.43
N HIS A 289 46.20 1.86 -4.80
CA HIS A 289 44.95 2.06 -4.06
C HIS A 289 44.88 1.21 -2.78
N GLN A 290 45.30 -0.05 -2.83
CA GLN A 290 45.29 -0.96 -1.66
C GLN A 290 46.30 -0.53 -0.59
N GLN A 291 47.49 -0.10 -1.01
CA GLN A 291 48.47 0.55 -0.13
C GLN A 291 48.12 2.01 0.13
N GLY A 292 46.91 2.46 -0.26
CA GLY A 292 46.35 3.80 -0.06
C GLY A 292 47.31 4.95 -0.28
N LEU A 293 48.17 4.87 -1.29
CA LEU A 293 49.23 5.85 -1.51
C LEU A 293 48.69 7.26 -1.80
N TYR A 294 47.39 7.35 -2.11
CA TYR A 294 46.65 8.59 -2.35
C TYR A 294 46.57 9.56 -1.16
N ILE A 295 46.88 9.12 0.07
CA ILE A 295 46.84 10.02 1.25
C ILE A 295 48.13 10.82 1.45
N PHE A 296 49.22 10.43 0.80
CA PHE A 296 50.55 11.00 1.05
C PHE A 296 50.76 12.28 0.26
N ASN A 297 51.52 13.22 0.82
CA ASN A 297 51.84 14.47 0.16
C ASN A 297 52.91 14.29 -0.92
N CYS A 298 53.76 13.26 -0.79
CA CYS A 298 54.78 12.93 -1.77
C CYS A 298 55.15 11.44 -1.70
N ILE A 299 55.50 10.87 -2.85
CA ILE A 299 55.91 9.46 -2.97
C ILE A 299 57.32 9.38 -3.55
N ILE A 300 58.21 8.65 -2.87
CA ILE A 300 59.55 8.32 -3.36
C ILE A 300 59.50 6.91 -3.93
N VAL A 301 59.66 6.78 -5.24
CA VAL A 301 59.69 5.50 -5.95
C VAL A 301 61.14 5.02 -6.05
N LEU A 302 61.48 4.05 -5.22
CA LEU A 302 62.82 3.51 -5.04
C LEU A 302 63.03 2.21 -5.81
N PHE A 303 63.99 2.20 -6.73
CA PHE A 303 64.46 1.00 -7.41
C PHE A 303 65.98 0.80 -7.22
N ASP A 304 66.50 -0.38 -7.53
CA ASP A 304 67.94 -0.69 -7.41
C ASP A 304 68.60 -1.05 -8.76
N THR A 305 68.15 -2.15 -9.37
CA THR A 305 68.77 -2.76 -10.54
C THR A 305 67.91 -2.59 -11.77
N ARG A 306 66.59 -2.78 -11.62
CA ARG A 306 65.63 -2.75 -12.72
C ARG A 306 64.49 -1.82 -12.38
N PHE A 307 64.14 -0.97 -13.33
CA PHE A 307 62.92 -0.17 -13.30
C PHE A 307 61.77 -1.05 -13.80
N THR A 308 60.81 -1.36 -12.93
CA THR A 308 59.79 -2.37 -13.17
C THR A 308 58.46 -1.77 -13.63
N ALA A 309 57.59 -2.61 -14.21
CA ALA A 309 56.24 -2.21 -14.58
C ALA A 309 55.42 -1.72 -13.36
N THR A 310 55.75 -2.18 -12.15
CA THR A 310 55.10 -1.72 -10.93
C THR A 310 55.52 -0.31 -10.53
N ASP A 311 56.81 0.02 -10.66
CA ASP A 311 57.32 1.38 -10.40
C ASP A 311 56.65 2.39 -11.36
N ILE A 312 56.53 2.00 -12.62
CA ILE A 312 55.81 2.73 -13.66
C ILE A 312 54.34 2.93 -13.27
N ALA A 313 53.65 1.86 -12.83
CA ALA A 313 52.24 1.95 -12.43
C ALA A 313 52.04 2.88 -11.23
N ILE A 314 52.96 2.89 -10.26
CA ILE A 314 52.93 3.83 -9.13
C ILE A 314 53.06 5.26 -9.66
N LEU A 315 54.02 5.55 -10.55
CA LEU A 315 54.21 6.88 -11.12
C LEU A 315 53.01 7.36 -11.95
N GLN A 316 52.41 6.48 -12.74
CA GLN A 316 51.18 6.78 -13.50
C GLN A 316 50.04 7.19 -12.56
N ASN A 317 49.86 6.46 -11.46
CA ASN A 317 48.85 6.82 -10.47
C ASN A 317 49.21 8.13 -9.75
N CYS A 318 50.48 8.37 -9.39
CA CYS A 318 50.92 9.64 -8.82
C CYS A 318 50.53 10.83 -9.72
N ALA A 319 50.81 10.73 -11.02
CA ALA A 319 50.42 11.75 -12.01
C ALA A 319 48.89 11.95 -12.08
N ARG A 320 48.12 10.86 -12.07
CA ARG A 320 46.64 10.90 -12.07
C ARG A 320 46.05 11.55 -10.81
N PHE A 321 46.63 11.28 -9.66
CA PHE A 321 46.22 11.84 -8.36
C PHE A 321 46.87 13.20 -8.07
N LYS A 322 47.71 13.72 -8.99
CA LYS A 322 48.49 14.96 -8.83
C LYS A 322 49.39 14.95 -7.59
N ILE A 323 49.88 13.77 -7.21
CA ILE A 323 50.83 13.59 -6.11
C ILE A 323 52.25 13.68 -6.70
N PRO A 324 53.11 14.55 -6.15
CA PRO A 324 54.52 14.61 -6.54
C PRO A 324 55.22 13.27 -6.28
N ALA A 325 56.00 12.83 -7.27
CA ALA A 325 56.80 11.62 -7.13
C ALA A 325 58.27 11.89 -7.47
N TYR A 326 59.19 11.32 -6.68
CA TYR A 326 60.61 11.32 -6.98
C TYR A 326 61.06 9.91 -7.37
N ILE A 327 61.78 9.80 -8.49
CA ILE A 327 62.35 8.52 -8.94
C ILE A 327 63.78 8.42 -8.40
N VAL A 328 64.00 7.46 -7.51
CA VAL A 328 65.29 7.33 -6.80
C VAL A 328 65.89 5.96 -7.08
N ARG A 329 67.17 5.96 -7.49
CA ARG A 329 67.96 4.75 -7.66
C ARG A 329 68.89 4.57 -6.47
N SER A 330 68.64 3.52 -5.70
CA SER A 330 69.46 3.11 -4.56
C SER A 330 70.74 2.38 -4.99
N LYS A 331 71.66 2.17 -4.03
CA LYS A 331 72.88 1.35 -4.17
C LYS A 331 73.82 1.84 -5.29
N SER A 332 73.82 3.15 -5.55
CA SER A 332 74.60 3.72 -6.65
C SER A 332 76.10 3.50 -6.44
N ASP A 333 76.58 3.52 -5.20
CA ASP A 333 77.94 3.14 -4.80
C ASP A 333 78.32 1.74 -5.33
N GLN A 334 77.54 0.71 -5.01
CA GLN A 334 77.78 -0.65 -5.45
C GLN A 334 77.70 -0.81 -6.97
N ASN A 335 76.75 -0.12 -7.61
CA ASN A 335 76.62 -0.12 -9.06
C ASN A 335 77.79 0.59 -9.75
N MET A 336 78.26 1.71 -9.23
CA MET A 336 79.44 2.43 -9.74
C MET A 336 80.70 1.57 -9.64
N VAL A 337 80.90 0.83 -8.54
CA VAL A 337 82.01 -0.13 -8.41
C VAL A 337 81.95 -1.21 -9.49
N ASN A 338 80.76 -1.70 -9.81
CA ASN A 338 80.58 -2.72 -10.85
C ASN A 338 80.87 -2.14 -12.25
N VAL A 339 80.35 -0.96 -12.57
CA VAL A 339 80.64 -0.27 -13.85
C VAL A 339 82.14 0.03 -13.97
N LEU A 340 82.79 0.48 -12.88
CA LEU A 340 84.23 0.74 -12.88
C LEU A 340 85.05 -0.52 -13.17
N LYS A 341 84.66 -1.69 -12.64
CA LYS A 341 85.31 -2.97 -12.95
C LYS A 341 85.19 -3.31 -14.44
N ASP A 342 84.04 -3.06 -15.05
CA ASP A 342 83.81 -3.27 -16.48
C ASP A 342 84.62 -2.30 -17.35
N VAL A 343 84.62 -1.01 -17.00
CA VAL A 343 85.42 0.02 -17.67
C VAL A 343 86.92 -0.33 -17.57
N ARG A 344 87.41 -0.72 -16.38
CA ARG A 344 88.80 -1.17 -16.19
C ARG A 344 89.15 -2.38 -17.07
N ARG A 345 88.21 -3.30 -17.28
CA ARG A 345 88.42 -4.44 -18.18
C ARG A 345 88.50 -4.00 -19.64
N THR A 346 87.63 -3.09 -20.06
CA THR A 346 87.57 -2.57 -21.43
C THR A 346 88.80 -1.76 -21.80
N TYR A 347 89.25 -0.88 -20.90
CA TYR A 347 90.36 0.04 -21.11
C TYR A 347 91.69 -0.46 -20.53
N ARG A 348 91.80 -1.77 -20.26
CA ARG A 348 92.98 -2.39 -19.62
C ARG A 348 94.29 -2.08 -20.35
N GLN A 349 94.23 -1.91 -21.67
CA GLN A 349 95.41 -1.67 -22.51
C GLN A 349 95.81 -0.19 -22.60
N ASP A 350 94.91 0.73 -22.22
CA ASP A 350 95.03 2.17 -22.53
C ASP A 350 95.79 2.98 -21.46
N LYS A 351 96.32 2.33 -20.41
CA LYS A 351 97.08 2.95 -19.29
C LYS A 351 96.44 4.24 -18.73
N LEU A 352 95.12 4.30 -18.68
CA LEU A 352 94.39 5.44 -18.11
C LEU A 352 94.58 5.46 -16.59
N GLY A 353 94.72 6.66 -16.03
CA GLY A 353 94.78 6.86 -14.57
C GLY A 353 93.45 6.53 -13.89
N ASP A 354 93.50 6.11 -12.62
CA ASP A 354 92.32 5.66 -11.88
C ASP A 354 91.23 6.74 -11.75
N ALA A 355 91.62 8.02 -11.62
CA ALA A 355 90.67 9.14 -11.56
C ALA A 355 89.86 9.30 -12.86
N GLU A 356 90.52 9.17 -14.01
CA GLU A 356 89.87 9.27 -15.33
C GLU A 356 88.95 8.07 -15.59
N LEU A 357 89.34 6.87 -15.14
CA LEU A 357 88.51 5.67 -15.21
C LEU A 357 87.25 5.80 -14.34
N ARG A 358 87.39 6.36 -13.12
CA ARG A 358 86.24 6.66 -12.22
C ARG A 358 85.30 7.68 -12.85
N LYS A 359 85.82 8.77 -13.42
CA LYS A 359 85.02 9.78 -14.10
C LYS A 359 84.21 9.18 -15.26
N ARG A 360 84.85 8.38 -16.13
CA ARG A 360 84.15 7.70 -17.24
C ARG A 360 83.11 6.71 -16.74
N ALA A 361 83.42 5.95 -15.69
CA ALA A 361 82.46 5.02 -15.10
C ALA A 361 81.23 5.76 -14.54
N LYS A 362 81.41 6.91 -13.89
CA LYS A 362 80.33 7.77 -13.39
C LYS A 362 79.46 8.30 -14.54
N GLU A 363 80.07 8.87 -15.58
CA GLU A 363 79.35 9.39 -16.74
C GLU A 363 78.54 8.30 -17.47
N LEU A 364 79.14 7.12 -17.65
CA LEU A 364 78.45 5.95 -18.25
C LEU A 364 77.29 5.49 -17.38
N TYR A 365 77.50 5.35 -16.07
CA TYR A 365 76.47 4.93 -15.13
C TYR A 365 75.26 5.89 -15.14
N ILE A 366 75.51 7.19 -15.08
CA ILE A 366 74.44 8.21 -15.12
C ILE A 366 73.68 8.10 -16.43
N LYS A 367 74.39 8.06 -17.57
CA LYS A 367 73.79 7.99 -18.90
C LYS A 367 72.96 6.72 -19.10
N GLU A 368 73.49 5.55 -18.74
CA GLU A 368 72.77 4.27 -18.87
C GLU A 368 71.52 4.24 -17.99
N THR A 369 71.62 4.76 -16.77
CA THR A 369 70.47 4.82 -15.84
C THR A 369 69.37 5.72 -16.38
N GLN A 370 69.73 6.94 -16.82
CA GLN A 370 68.78 7.90 -17.37
C GLN A 370 68.08 7.32 -18.61
N LEU A 371 68.84 6.71 -19.53
CA LEU A 371 68.28 6.07 -20.73
C LEU A 371 67.34 4.91 -20.39
N SER A 372 67.69 4.10 -19.38
CA SER A 372 66.85 2.98 -18.95
C SER A 372 65.51 3.45 -18.38
N VAL A 373 65.53 4.51 -17.56
CA VAL A 373 64.29 5.06 -16.98
C VAL A 373 63.47 5.79 -18.05
N GLU A 374 64.11 6.61 -18.89
CA GLU A 374 63.43 7.33 -19.97
C GLU A 374 62.74 6.35 -20.94
N LYS A 375 63.40 5.23 -21.28
CA LYS A 375 62.80 4.17 -22.07
C LYS A 375 61.58 3.56 -21.36
N GLY A 376 61.70 3.24 -20.08
CA GLY A 376 60.58 2.70 -19.29
C GLY A 376 59.40 3.66 -19.20
N LEU A 377 59.66 4.96 -19.03
CA LEU A 377 58.63 6.01 -19.01
C LEU A 377 57.97 6.19 -20.39
N LYS A 378 58.71 6.11 -21.48
CA LYS A 378 58.17 6.21 -22.86
C LYS A 378 57.32 5.00 -23.25
N GLU A 379 57.71 3.81 -22.81
CA GLU A 379 56.93 2.58 -23.03
C GLU A 379 55.60 2.62 -22.25
N ALA A 380 55.54 3.39 -21.17
CA ALA A 380 54.41 3.53 -20.27
C ALA A 380 53.33 4.55 -20.71
N GLN A 381 52.87 4.49 -21.97
CA GLN A 381 51.80 5.36 -22.51
C GLN A 381 52.13 6.89 -22.48
N PRO A 382 51.50 7.73 -23.32
CA PRO A 382 51.99 9.08 -23.62
C PRO A 382 51.76 10.16 -22.54
N GLU A 383 51.33 9.80 -21.32
CA GLU A 383 50.86 10.77 -20.31
C GLU A 383 51.84 11.08 -19.17
N LEU A 384 52.98 10.38 -19.06
CA LEU A 384 53.98 10.71 -18.05
C LEU A 384 55.03 11.68 -18.60
N PRO A 385 55.19 12.89 -18.01
CA PRO A 385 56.28 13.77 -18.37
C PRO A 385 57.62 13.14 -18.01
N SER A 386 58.67 13.53 -18.73
CA SER A 386 60.04 13.16 -18.34
C SER A 386 60.31 13.66 -16.93
N GLN A 387 60.78 12.77 -16.07
CA GLN A 387 61.05 13.05 -14.66
C GLN A 387 62.53 12.83 -14.37
N ARG A 388 63.08 13.65 -13.48
CA ARG A 388 64.46 13.51 -13.01
C ARG A 388 64.60 12.22 -12.20
N VAL A 389 65.72 11.54 -12.40
CA VAL A 389 66.12 10.36 -11.63
C VAL A 389 67.27 10.77 -10.73
N TYR A 390 67.18 10.46 -9.44
CA TYR A 390 68.24 10.72 -8.48
C TYR A 390 68.99 9.42 -8.20
N MET A 391 70.29 9.40 -8.46
CA MET A 391 71.15 8.28 -8.12
C MET A 391 71.77 8.54 -6.75
N ILE A 392 71.51 7.66 -5.79
CA ILE A 392 71.96 7.86 -4.41
C ILE A 392 72.69 6.65 -3.84
N SER A 393 73.62 6.94 -2.94
CA SER A 393 74.11 6.05 -1.90
C SER A 393 73.51 6.44 -0.55
N GLN A 394 73.03 5.45 0.20
CA GLN A 394 72.37 5.68 1.50
C GLN A 394 73.34 6.22 2.55
N ASP A 395 74.60 5.76 2.50
CA ASP A 395 75.63 6.17 3.46
C ASP A 395 76.02 7.64 3.25
N ILE A 396 76.24 8.03 2.00
CA ILE A 396 76.50 9.43 1.60
C ILE A 396 75.30 10.32 1.96
N LEU A 397 74.08 9.86 1.67
CA LEU A 397 72.86 10.61 1.98
C LEU A 397 72.67 10.82 3.48
N CYS A 398 72.90 9.76 4.29
CA CYS A 398 72.81 9.83 5.75
C CYS A 398 73.83 10.83 6.30
N HIS A 399 75.07 10.77 5.82
CA HIS A 399 76.13 11.69 6.20
C HIS A 399 75.74 13.14 5.88
N LEU A 400 75.36 13.43 4.63
CA LEU A 400 74.93 14.76 4.20
C LEU A 400 73.73 15.28 4.99
N ARG A 401 72.83 14.40 5.45
CA ARG A 401 71.70 14.80 6.29
C ARG A 401 72.16 15.22 7.69
N VAL A 402 73.05 14.45 8.32
CA VAL A 402 73.58 14.75 9.65
C VAL A 402 74.41 16.04 9.63
N THR A 403 75.27 16.23 8.63
CA THR A 403 76.11 17.43 8.51
C THR A 403 75.34 18.70 8.15
N ASN A 404 74.14 18.60 7.56
CA ASN A 404 73.32 19.78 7.25
C ASN A 404 72.44 20.24 8.43
N ASP A 405 72.13 19.36 9.39
CA ASP A 405 71.32 19.70 10.57
C ASP A 405 72.19 20.26 11.74
N LEU A 406 73.50 20.03 11.70
CA LEU A 406 74.50 20.67 12.55
C LEU A 406 75.19 21.75 11.71
N GLY A 407 75.01 23.03 12.03
CA GLY A 407 75.57 24.16 11.27
C GLY A 407 77.10 24.29 11.29
N ASN A 408 77.83 23.26 10.91
CA ASN A 408 79.28 23.24 10.73
C ASN A 408 79.59 22.99 9.25
N GLU A 409 80.28 23.94 8.62
CA GLU A 409 80.79 23.82 7.24
C GLU A 409 82.11 23.02 7.14
N GLU A 410 82.54 22.34 8.22
CA GLU A 410 83.73 21.48 8.23
C GLU A 410 83.31 20.02 8.49
N ILE A 411 83.58 19.14 7.52
CA ILE A 411 83.43 17.69 7.62
C ILE A 411 84.74 17.17 8.24
N ASP A 412 84.69 16.60 9.44
CA ASP A 412 85.86 15.96 10.06
C ASP A 412 86.14 14.60 9.37
N GLU A 413 87.41 14.21 9.21
CA GLU A 413 87.79 12.91 8.61
C GLU A 413 87.18 11.72 9.39
N ASP A 414 86.97 11.89 10.70
CA ASP A 414 86.33 10.92 11.59
C ASP A 414 84.81 10.79 11.38
N GLU A 415 84.17 11.73 10.66
CA GLU A 415 82.73 11.69 10.36
C GLU A 415 82.43 10.99 9.03
N LEU A 416 83.43 10.74 8.18
CA LEU A 416 83.24 10.09 6.88
C LEU A 416 82.67 8.66 7.00
N PRO A 417 81.90 8.18 6.00
CA PRO A 417 81.38 6.82 6.01
C PRO A 417 82.50 5.77 6.07
N ASP A 418 82.28 4.68 6.82
CA ASP A 418 83.22 3.56 6.98
C ASP A 418 83.83 3.14 5.62
N GLY A 419 85.13 3.34 5.45
CA GLY A 419 85.88 3.00 4.23
C GLY A 419 86.18 4.16 3.28
N MET A 420 85.75 5.39 3.58
CA MET A 420 86.21 6.61 2.91
C MET A 420 87.22 7.33 3.78
N VAL A 421 88.42 7.59 3.24
CA VAL A 421 89.56 8.12 4.03
C VAL A 421 89.84 9.59 3.69
N GLU A 422 89.31 10.11 2.59
CA GLU A 422 89.62 11.44 2.06
C GLU A 422 88.33 12.16 1.63
N GLU A 423 88.21 13.45 1.98
CA GLU A 423 87.07 14.31 1.60
C GLU A 423 86.88 14.38 0.07
N ASP A 424 87.99 14.40 -0.68
CA ASP A 424 87.97 14.38 -2.14
C ASP A 424 87.33 13.10 -2.72
N GLU A 425 87.51 11.94 -2.08
CA GLU A 425 86.87 10.69 -2.50
C GLU A 425 85.38 10.68 -2.16
N PHE A 426 85.00 11.26 -1.02
CA PHE A 426 83.60 11.47 -0.66
C PHE A 426 82.87 12.37 -1.67
N GLN A 427 83.41 13.56 -1.96
CA GLN A 427 82.84 14.50 -2.93
C GLN A 427 82.81 13.92 -4.36
N ALA A 428 83.80 13.12 -4.74
CA ALA A 428 83.81 12.44 -6.04
C ALA A 428 82.68 11.40 -6.19
N ASN A 429 82.27 10.77 -5.08
CA ASN A 429 81.24 9.74 -5.05
C ASN A 429 79.81 10.29 -4.91
N VAL A 430 79.64 11.54 -4.44
CA VAL A 430 78.34 12.23 -4.45
C VAL A 430 77.86 12.35 -5.90
N VAL A 431 76.64 11.88 -6.17
CA VAL A 431 75.98 11.97 -7.48
C VAL A 431 74.83 12.98 -7.41
N ASP A 432 73.68 12.59 -6.85
CA ASP A 432 72.50 13.45 -6.74
C ASP A 432 72.00 13.60 -5.28
N GLU A 433 72.72 13.08 -4.27
CA GLU A 433 72.25 13.04 -2.88
C GLU A 433 71.92 14.44 -2.32
N ARG A 434 72.77 15.43 -2.63
CA ARG A 434 72.58 16.82 -2.19
C ARG A 434 71.35 17.46 -2.84
N GLU A 435 71.14 17.22 -4.12
CA GLU A 435 70.01 17.77 -4.88
C GLU A 435 68.70 17.13 -4.45
N LEU A 436 68.69 15.80 -4.21
CA LEU A 436 67.51 15.11 -3.68
C LEU A 436 67.08 15.71 -2.34
N LEU A 437 68.02 15.96 -1.42
CA LEU A 437 67.71 16.58 -0.13
C LEU A 437 67.17 17.99 -0.30
N GLN A 438 67.79 18.80 -1.16
CA GLN A 438 67.34 20.17 -1.43
C GLN A 438 65.93 20.19 -2.02
N ASP A 439 65.66 19.36 -3.02
CA ASP A 439 64.36 19.32 -3.70
C ASP A 439 63.26 18.84 -2.76
N ILE A 440 63.49 17.77 -1.99
CA ILE A 440 62.56 17.29 -0.96
C ILE A 440 62.27 18.38 0.08
N LEU A 441 63.31 19.08 0.56
CA LEU A 441 63.17 20.13 1.58
C LEU A 441 62.46 21.38 1.04
N MET A 442 62.75 21.78 -0.20
CA MET A 442 62.13 22.95 -0.84
C MET A 442 60.66 22.69 -1.16
N ASP A 443 60.32 21.53 -1.73
CA ASP A 443 58.93 21.19 -2.04
C ASP A 443 58.08 21.09 -0.76
N ALA A 444 58.64 20.54 0.32
CA ALA A 444 57.94 20.46 1.58
C ALA A 444 57.72 21.84 2.23
N LYS A 445 58.72 22.75 2.17
CA LYS A 445 58.62 24.12 2.69
C LYS A 445 57.67 25.00 1.86
N GLY A 446 57.74 24.92 0.53
CA GLY A 446 56.93 25.74 -0.38
C GLY A 446 55.45 25.35 -0.38
N ARG A 447 55.13 24.07 -0.12
CA ARG A 447 53.74 23.56 -0.13
C ARG A 447 53.09 23.52 1.25
N ALA A 448 53.87 23.48 2.34
CA ALA A 448 53.34 23.72 3.69
C ALA A 448 52.82 25.15 3.88
N SER A 449 53.25 26.11 3.06
CA SER A 449 52.75 27.50 3.04
C SER A 449 51.61 27.78 2.06
N GLY A 450 51.17 26.79 1.27
CA GLY A 450 50.05 26.94 0.33
C GLY A 450 48.72 26.44 0.92
N PRO A 451 47.57 27.04 0.56
CA PRO A 451 46.28 26.52 1.00
C PRO A 451 46.05 25.12 0.44
N VAL A 452 45.73 24.18 1.33
CA VAL A 452 45.28 22.82 0.98
C VAL A 452 44.06 22.97 0.06
N ALA A 453 44.23 22.66 -1.23
CA ALA A 453 43.13 22.68 -2.18
C ALA A 453 42.17 21.55 -1.83
N MET A 454 40.99 21.93 -1.32
CA MET A 454 39.81 21.06 -1.17
C MET A 454 39.33 20.54 -2.53
#